data_AF-A0AAW5TKH7-F1
#
_entry.id   AF-A0AAW5TKH7-F1
#
_cell.length_a   1.000
_cell.length_b   1.000
_cell.length_c   1.000
_cell.angle_alpha   90.00
_cell.angle_beta   90.00
_cell.angle_gamma   90.00
#
_symmetry.space_group_name_H-M   'P 1'
#
loop_
_entity.id
_entity.type
_entity.pdbx_description
1 polymer ?
#
loop_
_entity_poly.entity_id
_entity_poly.type
_entity_poly.pdbx_seq_one_letter_code
_entity_poly.pdbx_strand_id
1 'polypeptide(L)'
;AAAGRSQDDPTRVLVRRVQGLLARDAGGPRGSADIVLHSAREVSPDYEARFSAVSREYTYRIAVGHFDPLRRRDVLWLAGPLDLNAMREA
;
A
#
# COMPACT_ATOMS: atom_id res chain seq x y z
N ALA A 1 -2.90 -35.12 -15.29
CA ALA A 1 -3.86 -34.28 -16.04
C ALA A 1 -3.43 -32.82 -15.89
N ALA A 2 -3.04 -32.15 -16.97
CA ALA A 2 -2.75 -30.72 -16.91
C ALA A 2 -4.03 -29.99 -16.51
N ALA A 3 -4.02 -29.27 -15.39
CA ALA A 3 -5.15 -28.45 -14.99
C ALA A 3 -5.49 -27.50 -16.15
N GLY A 4 -6.70 -27.64 -16.70
CA GLY A 4 -7.18 -26.84 -17.81
C GLY A 4 -7.06 -25.35 -17.52
N ARG A 5 -6.98 -24.52 -18.58
CA ARG A 5 -7.01 -23.06 -18.46
C ARG A 5 -8.19 -22.69 -17.56
N SER A 6 -7.94 -22.13 -16.37
CA SER A 6 -9.05 -21.74 -15.53
C SER A 6 -9.77 -20.59 -16.22
N GLN A 7 -11.10 -20.65 -16.23
CA GLN A 7 -11.96 -19.58 -16.75
C GLN A 7 -12.02 -18.38 -15.78
N ASP A 8 -11.10 -18.32 -14.81
CA ASP A 8 -11.03 -17.25 -13.85
C ASP A 8 -10.50 -15.99 -14.53
N ASP A 9 -10.97 -14.84 -14.08
CA ASP A 9 -10.42 -13.54 -14.44
C ASP A 9 -8.88 -13.55 -14.30
N PRO A 10 -8.13 -13.36 -15.42
CA PRO A 10 -6.67 -13.41 -15.42
C PRO A 10 -6.03 -12.45 -14.41
N THR A 11 -6.63 -11.27 -14.21
CA THR A 11 -6.10 -10.26 -13.28
C THR A 11 -6.20 -10.74 -11.83
N ARG A 12 -7.31 -11.39 -11.46
CA ARG A 12 -7.49 -12.02 -10.15
C ARG A 12 -6.52 -13.18 -9.93
N VAL A 13 -6.29 -14.00 -10.95
CA VAL A 13 -5.30 -15.09 -10.88
C VAL A 13 -3.89 -14.54 -10.68
N LEU A 14 -3.52 -13.47 -11.38
CA LEU A 14 -2.23 -12.80 -11.25
C LEU A 14 -2.00 -12.31 -9.82
N VAL A 15 -2.93 -11.52 -9.28
CA VAL A 15 -2.85 -10.99 -7.90
C VAL A 15 -2.63 -12.12 -6.90
N ARG A 16 -3.46 -13.17 -6.96
CA ARG A 16 -3.35 -14.33 -6.05
C ARG A 16 -1.98 -15.01 -6.15
N ARG A 17 -1.47 -15.23 -7.36
CA ARG A 17 -0.19 -15.92 -7.57
C ARG A 17 0.99 -15.10 -7.08
N VAL A 18 1.06 -13.81 -7.45
CA VAL A 18 2.15 -12.93 -7.02
C VAL A 18 2.13 -12.73 -5.51
N GLN A 19 0.96 -12.50 -4.92
CA GLN A 19 0.83 -12.40 -3.47
C GLN A 19 1.27 -13.69 -2.75
N GLY A 20 1.00 -14.86 -3.35
CA GLY A 20 1.50 -16.14 -2.85
C GLY A 20 3.03 -16.28 -2.92
N LEU A 21 3.69 -15.68 -3.91
CA LEU A 21 5.15 -15.63 -4.00
C LEU A 21 5.73 -14.70 -2.93
N LEU A 22 5.19 -13.48 -2.78
CA LEU A 22 5.62 -12.51 -1.76
C LEU A 22 5.47 -13.09 -0.34
N ALA A 23 4.36 -13.78 -0.06
CA ALA A 23 4.15 -14.41 1.24
C ALA A 23 5.15 -15.55 1.54
N ARG A 24 5.65 -16.26 0.51
CA ARG A 24 6.67 -17.30 0.69
C ARG A 24 8.04 -16.69 0.98
N ASP A 25 8.39 -15.63 0.27
CA ASP A 25 9.68 -14.93 0.42
C ASP A 25 9.82 -14.28 1.80
N ALA A 26 8.71 -13.74 2.33
CA ALA A 26 8.68 -13.10 3.65
C ALA A 26 9.05 -14.03 4.83
N GLY A 27 9.10 -15.36 4.65
CA GLY A 27 9.59 -16.31 5.65
C GLY A 27 8.79 -16.38 6.96
N GLY A 28 7.64 -15.69 7.05
CA GLY A 28 6.80 -15.58 8.24
C GLY A 28 5.39 -16.13 8.04
N PRO A 29 4.47 -15.91 9.01
CA PRO A 29 3.07 -16.30 8.87
C PRO A 29 2.42 -15.60 7.68
N ARG A 30 1.35 -16.19 7.13
CA ARG A 30 0.60 -15.57 6.02
C ARG A 30 0.22 -14.12 6.38
N GLY A 31 0.55 -13.19 5.49
CA GLY A 31 0.32 -11.75 5.69
C GLY A 31 1.50 -10.98 6.27
N SER A 32 2.64 -11.63 6.54
CA SER A 32 3.86 -10.95 7.01
C SER A 32 4.72 -10.33 5.90
N ALA A 33 4.25 -10.35 4.65
CA ALA A 33 4.98 -9.71 3.56
C ALA A 33 4.86 -8.19 3.67
N ASP A 34 5.98 -7.48 3.48
CA ASP A 34 6.00 -6.01 3.50
C ASP A 34 5.28 -5.39 2.28
N ILE A 35 5.11 -6.17 1.21
CA ILE A 35 4.43 -5.75 -0.03
C ILE A 35 3.19 -6.60 -0.24
N VAL A 36 2.07 -5.92 -0.56
CA VAL A 36 0.80 -6.55 -0.93
C VAL A 36 0.29 -5.98 -2.25
N LEU A 37 -0.25 -6.86 -3.10
CA LEU A 37 -0.98 -6.43 -4.31
C LEU A 37 -2.45 -6.21 -3.95
N HIS A 38 -2.92 -4.98 -4.10
CA HIS A 38 -4.34 -4.66 -3.88
C HIS A 38 -5.22 -5.09 -5.07
N SER A 39 -4.75 -4.87 -6.30
CA SER A 39 -5.49 -5.21 -7.51
C SER A 39 -4.56 -5.30 -8.71
N ALA A 40 -5.08 -5.87 -9.80
CA ALA A 40 -4.51 -5.77 -11.14
C ALA A 40 -5.64 -5.44 -12.11
N ARG A 41 -5.32 -4.71 -13.18
CA ARG A 41 -6.27 -4.32 -14.21
C ARG A 41 -5.54 -4.25 -15.56
N GLU A 42 -6.19 -4.76 -16.60
CA GLU A 42 -5.74 -4.55 -17.97
C GLU A 42 -6.01 -3.11 -18.39
N VAL A 43 -5.01 -2.46 -19.00
CA VAL A 43 -5.05 -1.05 -19.39
C VAL A 43 -4.72 -0.92 -20.88
N SER A 44 -5.06 0.22 -21.48
CA SER A 44 -4.65 0.53 -22.85
C SER A 44 -3.11 0.43 -22.98
N PRO A 45 -2.58 -0.04 -24.13
CA PRO A 45 -1.14 0.05 -24.42
C PRO A 45 -0.57 1.48 -24.33
N ASP A 46 -1.42 2.49 -24.49
CA ASP A 46 -1.02 3.91 -24.39
C ASP A 46 -0.95 4.42 -22.94
N TYR A 47 -1.39 3.63 -21.95
CA TYR A 47 -1.38 4.02 -20.54
C TYR A 47 0.03 3.94 -19.96
N GLU A 48 0.44 5.00 -19.27
CA GLU A 48 1.73 5.04 -18.57
C GLU A 48 1.50 5.54 -17.12
N ALA A 49 1.92 4.73 -16.13
CA ALA A 49 1.52 4.95 -14.74
C ALA A 49 2.02 6.27 -14.14
N ARG A 50 3.09 6.87 -14.68
CA ARG A 50 3.68 8.10 -14.16
C ARG A 50 2.98 9.33 -14.71
N PHE A 51 2.74 9.38 -16.02
CA PHE A 51 2.27 10.52 -16.80
C PHE A 51 0.76 10.48 -17.01
N SER A 52 0.12 9.32 -17.06
CA SER A 52 -1.35 9.22 -17.12
C SER A 52 -2.02 9.48 -15.77
N ALA A 53 -1.27 9.59 -14.68
CA ALA A 53 -1.80 9.94 -13.36
C ALA A 53 -2.15 11.44 -13.28
N VAL A 54 -3.41 11.75 -12.94
CA VAL A 54 -3.92 13.14 -12.85
C VAL A 54 -3.50 13.84 -11.55
N SER A 55 -3.46 13.10 -10.44
CA SER A 55 -3.07 13.63 -9.13
C SER A 55 -2.43 12.53 -8.28
N ARG A 56 -1.78 12.94 -7.20
CA ARG A 56 -1.24 12.07 -6.16
C ARG A 56 -1.61 12.69 -4.81
N GLU A 57 -2.07 11.85 -3.89
CA GLU A 57 -2.43 12.26 -2.54
C GLU A 57 -1.41 11.67 -1.55
N TYR A 58 -1.01 12.48 -0.58
CA TYR A 58 -0.07 12.10 0.46
C TYR A 58 -0.65 12.45 1.82
N THR A 59 -0.54 11.52 2.77
CA THR A 59 -0.97 11.73 4.16
C THR A 59 0.25 11.72 5.07
N TYR A 60 0.44 12.80 5.83
CA TYR A 60 1.39 12.83 6.94
C TYR A 60 0.66 12.50 8.25
N ARG A 61 1.28 11.66 9.07
CA ARG A 61 0.79 11.36 10.42
C ARG A 61 1.72 11.99 11.44
N ILE A 62 1.16 12.89 12.24
CA ILE A 62 1.87 13.63 13.27
C ILE A 62 1.14 13.44 14.59
N ALA A 63 1.87 13.14 15.65
CA ALA A 63 1.32 12.97 16.99
C ALA A 63 2.06 13.84 18.01
N VAL A 64 1.31 14.28 19.03
CA VAL A 64 1.82 15.01 20.20
C VAL A 64 1.45 14.22 21.47
N GLY A 65 2.25 14.36 22.52
CA GLY A 65 2.01 13.66 23.78
C GLY A 65 2.69 12.28 23.86
N HIS A 66 1.98 11.27 24.36
CA HIS A 66 2.57 9.97 24.65
C HIS A 66 3.09 9.25 23.40
N PHE A 67 4.34 8.78 23.48
CA PHE A 67 4.99 7.98 22.45
C PHE A 67 4.42 6.56 22.40
N ASP A 68 4.14 6.05 21.20
CA ASP A 68 3.67 4.69 20.92
C ASP A 68 4.75 3.87 20.17
N PRO A 69 5.45 2.94 20.83
CA PRO A 69 6.48 2.13 20.17
C PRO A 69 6.02 1.39 18.90
N LEU A 70 4.73 1.09 18.73
CA LEU A 70 4.19 0.40 17.56
C LEU A 70 4.09 1.31 16.32
N ARG A 71 4.03 2.64 16.51
CA ARG A 71 3.86 3.64 15.45
C ARG A 71 5.15 4.38 15.09
N ARG A 72 6.27 3.97 15.67
CA ARG A 72 7.60 4.61 15.50
C ARG A 72 8.14 4.68 14.08
N ARG A 73 7.55 3.94 13.13
CA ARG A 73 8.00 3.90 11.72
C ARG A 73 7.15 4.77 10.79
N ASP A 74 5.93 5.13 11.17
CA ASP A 74 4.95 5.75 10.28
C ASP A 74 4.28 7.01 10.85
N VAL A 75 4.66 7.43 12.06
CA VAL A 75 4.17 8.65 12.72
C VAL A 75 5.35 9.49 13.20
N LEU A 76 5.34 10.79 12.88
CA LEU A 76 6.27 11.78 13.42
C LEU A 76 5.77 12.25 14.80
N TRP A 77 6.61 12.16 15.83
CA TRP A 77 6.31 12.74 17.14
C TRP A 77 6.93 14.12 17.32
N LEU A 78 6.10 15.03 17.83
CA LEU A 78 6.53 16.36 18.24
C LEU A 78 6.42 16.49 19.76
N ALA A 79 7.36 17.24 20.36
CA ALA A 79 7.42 17.44 21.80
C ALA A 79 6.36 18.43 22.32
N GLY A 80 5.91 19.37 21.48
CA GLY A 80 4.98 20.44 21.86
C GLY A 80 3.59 20.30 21.22
N PRO A 81 2.59 21.04 21.73
CA PRO A 81 1.25 21.04 21.16
C PRO A 81 1.23 21.66 19.75
N LEU A 82 0.21 21.30 18.97
CA LEU A 82 -0.04 21.87 17.64
C LEU A 82 -1.21 22.84 17.68
N ASP A 83 -1.03 24.01 17.08
CA ASP A 83 -2.12 24.94 16.78
C ASP A 83 -2.75 24.58 15.43
N LEU A 84 -3.88 23.86 15.49
CA LEU A 84 -4.58 23.42 14.28
C LEU A 84 -5.25 24.55 13.50
N ASN A 85 -5.55 25.69 14.13
CA ASN A 85 -6.09 26.84 13.40
C ASN A 85 -4.98 27.47 12.59
N ALA A 86 -3.83 27.75 13.21
CA ALA A 86 -2.67 28.30 12.51
C ALA A 86 -2.23 27.43 11.33
N MET A 87 -2.27 26.10 11.46
CA MET A 87 -1.93 25.17 10.37
C MET A 87 -2.93 25.16 9.21
N ARG A 88 -4.22 25.42 9.48
CA ARG A 88 -5.25 25.47 8.43
C ARG A 88 -5.22 26.77 7.63
N GLU A 89 -4.81 27.86 8.27
CA GLU A 89 -4.75 29.19 7.67
C GLU A 89 -3.42 29.48 6.96
N ALA A 90 -2.40 28.62 7.12
CA ALA A 90 -1.09 28.75 6.49
C ALA A 90 -1.09 28.26 5.04
#